data_AF-A0A916GYK6-F1
#
_entry.id   AF-A0A916GYK6-F1
#
_cell.length_a   1.000
_cell.length_b   1.000
_cell.length_c   1.000
_cell.angle_alpha   90.00
_cell.angle_beta   90.00
_cell.angle_gamma   90.00
#
_symmetry.space_group_name_H-M   'P 1'
#
loop_
_entity.id
_entity.type
_entity.pdbx_description
1 polymer ?
#
loop_
_entity_poly.entity_id
_entity_poly.type
_entity_poly.pdbx_seq_one_letter_code
_entity_poly.pdbx_strand_id
1 'polypeptide(L)' 'MGRTTLDWFVVLDPSDTFTRRLFHWRDLETSAQQQVWPEGIVFRNQVTGEQRRYAGGQLIQLRDVAFAAASGKA' A
#
# COMPACT_ATOMS: atom_id res chain seq x y z
N MET A 1 0.08 15.95 20.21
CA MET A 1 1.17 16.40 19.33
C MET A 1 2.05 15.21 19.01
N GLY A 2 2.45 15.03 17.73
CA GLY A 2 3.56 14.16 17.31
C GLY A 2 3.21 12.70 16.96
N ARG A 3 2.71 12.45 15.75
CA ARG A 3 2.96 11.17 15.06
C ARG A 3 3.37 11.46 13.61
N THR A 4 4.53 12.11 13.48
CA THR A 4 5.28 12.22 12.23
C THR A 4 6.30 11.10 12.18
N THR A 5 5.86 9.86 12.31
CA THR A 5 6.71 8.69 12.12
C THR A 5 6.55 8.22 10.68
N LEU A 6 7.66 7.86 10.06
CA LEU A 6 7.68 7.23 8.74
C LEU A 6 7.11 5.83 8.91
N ASP A 7 5.79 5.70 8.87
CA ASP A 7 5.13 4.47 9.30
C ASP A 7 4.77 3.52 8.16
N TRP A 8 5.01 3.90 6.91
CA TRP A 8 4.62 3.09 5.75
C TRP A 8 5.83 2.62 4.98
N PHE A 9 5.93 1.31 4.73
CA PHE A 9 6.99 0.72 3.93
C PHE A 9 6.43 -0.06 2.75
N VAL A 10 7.19 -0.11 1.66
CA VAL A 10 6.84 -0.86 0.46
C VAL A 10 7.07 -2.35 0.70
N VAL A 11 6.01 -3.14 0.55
CA VAL A 11 6.04 -4.61 0.69
C VAL A 11 5.99 -5.33 -0.65
N LEU A 12 5.41 -4.71 -1.66
CA LEU A 12 5.38 -5.20 -3.03
C LEU A 12 5.55 -4.01 -3.97
N ASP A 13 6.50 -4.10 -4.88
CA ASP A 13 6.72 -3.10 -5.94
C ASP A 13 6.93 -3.80 -7.29
N PRO A 14 5.95 -3.76 -8.19
CA PRO A 14 6.09 -4.32 -9.54
C PRO A 14 7.18 -3.65 -10.39
N SER A 15 7.60 -2.43 -10.04
CA SER A 15 8.63 -1.67 -10.76
C SER A 15 10.03 -1.83 -10.18
N ASP A 16 10.17 -2.45 -9.00
CA ASP A 16 11.41 -2.58 -8.22
C ASP A 16 12.18 -1.26 -7.97
N THR A 17 11.50 -0.12 -8.02
CA THR A 17 12.11 1.22 -7.89
C THR A 17 12.09 1.75 -6.44
N PHE A 18 11.11 1.29 -5.65
CA PHE A 18 10.77 1.81 -4.33
C PHE A 18 10.95 0.77 -3.22
N THR A 19 11.45 -0.41 -3.56
CA THR A 19 11.72 -1.52 -2.64
C THR A 19 12.49 -1.04 -1.39
N ARG A 20 11.99 -1.39 -0.19
CA ARG A 20 12.56 -1.04 1.13
C ARG A 20 12.57 0.44 1.51
N ARG A 21 11.84 1.32 0.82
CA ARG A 21 11.68 2.73 1.23
C ARG A 21 10.59 2.90 2.28
N LEU A 22 10.79 3.91 3.12
CA LEU A 22 9.88 4.35 4.18
C LEU A 22 9.25 5.69 3.78
N PHE A 23 7.94 5.82 4.03
CA PHE A 23 7.14 6.97 3.63
C PHE A 23 6.23 7.44 4.76
N HIS A 24 5.93 8.74 4.77
CA HIS A 24 4.80 9.25 5.52
C HIS A 24 3.51 9.04 4.74
N TRP A 25 2.40 8.91 5.46
CA TRP A 25 1.07 8.82 4.84
C TRP A 25 0.78 9.98 3.87
N ARG A 26 1.14 11.21 4.24
CA ARG A 26 0.95 12.39 3.38
C ARG A 26 1.72 12.31 2.06
N ASP A 27 2.91 11.74 2.08
CA ASP A 27 3.72 11.56 0.87
C ASP A 27 3.07 10.52 -0.03
N LEU A 28 2.54 9.43 0.55
CA LEU A 28 1.81 8.41 -0.20
C LEU A 28 0.56 8.99 -0.87
N GLU A 29 -0.26 9.77 -0.14
CA GLU A 29 -1.45 10.41 -0.67
C GLU A 29 -1.13 11.40 -1.78
N THR A 30 -0.16 12.28 -1.55
CA THR A 30 0.27 13.30 -2.52
C THR A 30 0.78 12.62 -3.80
N SER A 31 1.62 11.60 -3.64
CA SER A 31 2.17 10.81 -4.75
C SER A 31 1.08 10.03 -5.49
N ALA A 32 0.06 9.53 -4.79
CA ALA A 32 -1.07 8.86 -5.41
C ALA A 32 -1.89 9.81 -6.29
N GLN A 33 -2.16 11.02 -5.80
CA GLN A 33 -2.83 12.09 -6.55
C GLN A 33 -2.03 12.54 -7.77
N GLN A 34 -0.69 12.56 -7.66
CA GLN A 34 0.23 12.86 -8.77
C GLN A 34 0.48 11.68 -9.70
N GLN A 35 -0.13 10.52 -9.43
CA GLN A 35 0.00 9.29 -10.22
C GLN A 35 1.45 8.80 -10.41
N VAL A 36 2.31 9.01 -9.41
CA VAL A 36 3.72 8.57 -9.50
C VAL A 36 3.93 7.11 -9.11
N TRP A 37 2.94 6.50 -8.46
CA TRP A 37 3.04 5.12 -8.01
C TRP A 37 2.82 4.13 -9.15
N PRO A 38 3.62 3.05 -9.22
CA PRO A 38 3.37 1.99 -10.17
C PRO A 38 2.09 1.23 -9.80
N GLU A 39 1.29 0.90 -10.79
CA GLU A 39 0.04 0.19 -10.60
C GLU A 39 0.27 -1.14 -9.87
N GLY A 40 -0.43 -1.35 -8.76
CA GLY A 40 -0.27 -2.55 -7.94
C GLY A 40 0.82 -2.52 -6.88
N ILE A 41 1.54 -1.40 -6.69
CA ILE A 41 2.42 -1.23 -5.52
C ILE A 41 1.61 -1.36 -4.22
N VAL A 42 2.20 -2.01 -3.22
CA VAL A 42 1.57 -2.22 -1.90
C VAL A 42 2.45 -1.65 -0.80
N PHE A 43 1.82 -0.88 0.08
CA PHE A 43 2.40 -0.28 1.27
C PHE A 43 1.81 -0.92 2.52
N ARG A 44 2.63 -1.09 3.56
CA ARG A 44 2.21 -1.58 4.86
C ARG A 44 2.57 -0.59 5.96
N ASN A 45 1.63 -0.32 6.86
CA ASN A 45 1.86 0.44 8.05
C ASN A 45 2.55 -0.43 9.12
N GLN A 46 3.68 -0.01 9.66
CA GLN A 46 4.44 -0.78 10.66
C GLN A 46 3.84 -0.73 12.07
N VAL A 47 3.03 0.29 12.39
CA VAL A 47 2.38 0.43 13.70
C VAL A 47 1.07 -0.35 13.76
N THR A 48 0.22 -0.21 12.74
CA THR A 48 -1.12 -0.81 12.72
C THR A 48 -1.20 -2.12 11.94
N GLY A 49 -0.20 -2.43 11.11
CA GLY A 49 -0.23 -3.58 10.20
C GLY A 49 -1.11 -3.38 8.96
N GLU A 50 -1.78 -2.23 8.83
CA GLU A 50 -2.66 -1.91 7.71
C GLU A 50 -1.91 -2.00 6.37
N GLN A 51 -2.56 -2.55 5.34
CA GLN A 51 -2.01 -2.59 4.00
C GLN A 51 -2.86 -1.77 3.04
N ARG A 52 -2.20 -1.06 2.11
CA ARG A 52 -2.82 -0.24 1.08
C ARG A 52 -2.20 -0.59 -0.27
N ARG A 53 -3.03 -0.80 -1.27
CA ARG A 53 -2.61 -0.98 -2.67
C ARG A 53 -2.91 0.28 -3.46
N TYR A 54 -1.96 0.71 -4.28
CA TYR A 54 -2.22 1.73 -5.28
C TYR A 54 -2.94 1.12 -6.48
N ALA A 55 -4.10 1.68 -6.82
CA ALA A 55 -4.84 1.33 -8.02
C ALA A 55 -5.57 2.55 -8.59
N GLY A 56 -5.32 2.86 -9.87
CA GLY A 56 -6.08 3.88 -10.60
C GLY A 56 -6.09 5.26 -9.96
N GLY A 57 -4.96 5.72 -9.41
CA GLY A 57 -4.87 7.05 -8.75
C GLY A 57 -5.22 7.08 -7.27
N GLN A 58 -5.54 5.93 -6.65
CA GLN A 58 -6.02 5.87 -5.27
C GLN A 58 -5.29 4.80 -4.44
N LEU A 59 -5.20 5.02 -3.13
CA LEU A 59 -4.69 4.06 -2.15
C LEU A 59 -5.86 3.32 -1.48
N ILE A 60 -6.14 2.14 -1.99
CA ILE A 60 -7.24 1.28 -1.53
C ILE A 60 -6.74 0.42 -0.36
N GLN A 61 -7.46 0.44 0.75
CA GLN A 61 -7.14 -0.41 1.89
C GLN A 61 -7.36 -1.88 1.52
N LEU A 62 -6.30 -2.68 1.62
CA LEU A 62 -6.41 -4.13 1.59
C LEU A 62 -6.97 -4.55 2.94
N ARG A 63 -8.26 -4.85 2.97
CA ARG A 63 -8.86 -5.58 4.07
C ARG A 63 -8.41 -7.03 3.94
N ASP A 64 -8.36 -7.74 5.07
CA ASP A 64 -8.23 -9.20 5.10
C ASP A 64 -9.42 -9.79 4.31
N VAL A 65 -9.30 -9.83 2.99
CA VAL A 65 -10.05 -10.79 2.19
C VAL A 65 -9.39 -12.09 2.58
N ALA A 66 -9.92 -12.69 3.65
CA ALA A 66 -9.91 -14.13 3.78
C ALA A 66 -10.15 -14.64 2.36
N PHE A 67 -9.16 -15.34 1.81
CA PHE A 67 -9.33 -16.08 0.57
C PHE A 67 -10.53 -16.98 0.83
N ALA A 68 -11.74 -16.49 0.54
CA ALA A 68 -12.93 -17.29 0.42
C ALA A 68 -12.54 -18.20 -0.74
N ALA A 69 -12.11 -19.39 -0.34
CA ALA A 69 -11.61 -20.39 -1.22
C ALA A 69 -12.53 -20.42 -2.43
N ALA A 70 -11.96 -20.13 -3.60
CA ALA A 70 -12.50 -20.63 -4.84
C ALA A 70 -12.30 -22.16 -4.87
N SER A 71 -12.81 -22.85 -3.84
CA SER A 71 -13.28 -24.22 -3.90
C SER A 71 -14.76 -24.14 -4.30
N GLY A 72 -15.03 -23.42 -5.39
CA GLY A 72 -16.26 -23.52 -6.15
C GLY A 72 -16.12 -24.70 -7.09
N LYS A 73 -16.43 -25.87 -6.56
CA LYS A 73 -16.65 -27.15 -7.24
C LYS A 73 -17.33 -26.98 -8.61
N ALA A 74 -16.69 -27.48 -9.67
CA ALA A 74 -17.33 -28.06 -10.85
C ALA A 74 -16.37 -29.09 -11.46
#